data_AF-A0AA39FZU4-F1
#
_entry.id   AF-A0AA39FZU4-F1
#
_cell.length_a   1.000
_cell.length_b   1.000
_cell.length_c   1.000
_cell.angle_alpha   90.00
_cell.angle_beta   90.00
_cell.angle_gamma   90.00
#
_symmetry.space_group_name_H-M   'P 1'
#
loop_
_entity.id
_entity.type
_entity.pdbx_description
1 polymer ?
#
loop_
_entity_poly.entity_id
_entity_poly.type
_entity_poly.pdbx_seq_one_letter_code
_entity_poly.pdbx_strand_id
1 'polypeptide(L)'
;MENNSQENHIDFENAEDDLRIQMDKLKLEKIQMQEEFNVQRAKMKELFLQKEEELKRRLKENIDLQNDIAKIKGELDEAKSQLVVANIRLENDIDIETHKAQEEIASLQQVIQDTMEESACTREQLENEVIKLRTYMTKLEEENSFLKSQIPKDTSSDSPQISLSTVTKTLARKVASQLGADSLSLGPENLEESMRKVKKYAQEDAEVLRSLVVPLEEEIKALKEKLRSTDDELQKYKETPQLQPQKKVGSDGNELICDMCMNYETQLVKMQTTAKDLEKQLIDSERMLQAQREELTKEVEFRKGMEEKWNEKREEHKIKVTELTTASQLAQQTLQELKQQYKQMHQGVTEELAKLTRGREEVQRHLIELQHENETLVGKHSKHSQQLQSENINMPNNVEELHVSLLRAHEDLITARVAQEVAQEKETTMRYELGLLREQMTSEKDEKVRRLESMLKEALATKQDQDTTIVELRQRVTSLQQVLETSGEVQKDFVRLSQSLQVQLEKIRESGSEVRWQHEEDVDECPNCHAAFSHGKKKVHCRHCGHIFCQTCLSHVVNSGPKQRPSRVCGVCHTLLVPDTAPYFSQEPPHTPD
;
A
#
# COMPACT_ATOMS: atom_id res chain seq x y z
N MET A 1 148.01 15.29 -25.60
CA MET A 1 146.98 14.26 -25.32
C MET A 1 146.13 14.75 -24.15
N GLU A 2 145.39 15.85 -24.31
CA GLU A 2 144.55 16.42 -23.22
C GLU A 2 143.12 16.78 -23.63
N ASN A 3 142.74 16.67 -24.92
CA ASN A 3 141.36 16.95 -25.36
C ASN A 3 140.40 15.75 -25.31
N ASN A 4 140.87 14.54 -24.99
CA ASN A 4 140.01 13.35 -24.99
C ASN A 4 139.38 13.04 -23.60
N SER A 5 139.68 13.86 -22.59
CA SER A 5 139.16 13.73 -21.23
C SER A 5 137.92 14.58 -20.99
N GLN A 6 137.70 15.63 -21.78
CA GLN A 6 136.56 16.56 -21.65
C GLN A 6 135.34 16.10 -22.46
N GLU A 7 135.52 15.54 -23.66
CA GLU A 7 134.40 14.98 -24.45
C GLU A 7 133.76 13.77 -23.74
N ASN A 8 134.56 12.90 -23.11
CA ASN A 8 134.06 11.78 -22.32
C ASN A 8 133.38 12.22 -21.01
N HIS A 9 133.66 13.40 -20.46
CA HIS A 9 133.00 13.88 -19.23
C HIS A 9 131.64 14.54 -19.53
N ILE A 10 131.52 15.19 -20.70
CA ILE A 10 130.27 15.82 -21.17
C ILE A 10 129.26 14.75 -21.63
N ASP A 11 129.70 13.67 -22.28
CA ASP A 11 128.83 12.54 -22.64
C ASP A 11 128.32 11.76 -21.41
N PHE A 12 129.10 11.70 -20.32
CA PHE A 12 128.67 11.09 -19.07
C PHE A 12 127.69 11.97 -18.27
N GLU A 13 127.89 13.30 -18.24
CA GLU A 13 126.96 14.23 -17.60
C GLU A 13 125.62 14.30 -18.35
N ASN A 14 125.62 14.29 -19.69
CA ASN A 14 124.40 14.22 -20.49
C ASN A 14 123.63 12.89 -20.29
N ALA A 15 124.34 11.77 -20.16
CA ALA A 15 123.72 10.47 -19.87
C ALA A 15 123.15 10.39 -18.43
N GLU A 16 123.79 11.04 -17.46
CA GLU A 16 123.31 11.13 -16.08
C GLU A 16 122.05 12.01 -15.96
N ASP A 17 122.01 13.13 -16.69
CA ASP A 17 120.82 13.99 -16.76
C ASP A 17 119.65 13.31 -17.49
N ASP A 18 119.89 12.57 -18.57
CA ASP A 18 118.84 11.78 -19.26
C ASP A 18 118.27 10.67 -18.36
N LEU A 19 119.11 9.98 -17.60
CA LEU A 19 118.68 9.00 -16.61
C LEU A 19 117.88 9.64 -15.48
N ARG A 20 118.23 10.86 -15.07
CA ARG A 20 117.52 11.61 -14.03
C ARG A 20 116.14 12.07 -14.50
N ILE A 21 116.03 12.55 -15.74
CA ILE A 21 114.77 12.89 -16.40
C ILE A 21 113.88 11.65 -16.54
N GLN A 22 114.44 10.51 -16.96
CA GLN A 22 113.68 9.24 -17.02
C GLN A 22 113.21 8.78 -15.64
N MET A 23 114.06 8.89 -14.62
CA MET A 23 113.70 8.53 -13.24
C MET A 23 112.57 9.43 -12.71
N ASP A 24 112.61 10.73 -12.99
CA ASP A 24 111.56 11.66 -12.57
C ASP A 24 110.26 11.47 -13.35
N LYS A 25 110.34 11.12 -14.64
CA LYS A 25 109.18 10.70 -15.43
C LYS A 25 108.53 9.43 -14.87
N LEU A 26 109.31 8.40 -14.54
CA LEU A 26 108.81 7.17 -13.92
C LEU A 26 108.22 7.41 -12.52
N LYS A 27 108.78 8.33 -11.74
CA LYS A 27 108.18 8.77 -10.46
C LYS A 27 106.83 9.44 -10.68
N LEU A 28 106.71 10.30 -11.70
CA LEU A 28 105.45 10.97 -12.03
C LEU A 28 104.39 9.96 -12.49
N GLU A 29 104.75 9.03 -13.38
CA GLU A 29 103.87 7.94 -13.82
C GLU A 29 103.43 7.05 -12.66
N LYS A 30 104.34 6.73 -11.72
CA LYS A 30 103.99 6.00 -10.49
C LYS A 30 102.98 6.76 -9.62
N ILE A 31 103.13 8.07 -9.46
CA ILE A 31 102.20 8.90 -8.71
C ILE A 31 100.83 8.93 -9.39
N GLN A 32 100.80 9.12 -10.72
CA GLN A 32 99.55 9.10 -11.51
C GLN A 32 98.82 7.75 -11.39
N MET A 33 99.54 6.63 -11.54
CA MET A 33 98.98 5.28 -11.36
C MET A 33 98.42 5.08 -9.94
N GLN A 34 99.07 5.64 -8.93
CA GLN A 34 98.63 5.55 -7.53
C GLN A 34 97.39 6.42 -7.27
N GLU A 35 97.30 7.62 -7.87
CA GLU A 35 96.12 8.48 -7.84
C GLU A 35 94.94 7.84 -8.56
N GLU A 36 95.13 7.29 -9.75
CA GLU A 36 94.11 6.57 -10.50
C GLU A 36 93.58 5.36 -9.71
N PHE A 37 94.47 4.57 -9.11
CA PHE A 37 94.07 3.44 -8.25
C PHE A 37 93.26 3.91 -7.03
N ASN A 38 93.65 5.03 -6.40
CA ASN A 38 92.92 5.60 -5.27
C ASN A 38 91.52 6.08 -5.69
N VAL A 39 91.38 6.70 -6.86
CA VAL A 39 90.09 7.13 -7.43
C VAL A 39 89.21 5.92 -7.75
N GLN A 40 89.75 4.88 -8.38
CA GLN A 40 89.02 3.64 -8.66
C GLN A 40 88.55 2.95 -7.37
N ARG A 41 89.42 2.89 -6.35
CA ARG A 41 89.07 2.35 -5.03
C ARG A 41 87.97 3.15 -4.35
N ALA A 42 88.03 4.49 -4.41
CA ALA A 42 86.99 5.35 -3.85
C ALA A 42 85.64 5.11 -4.54
N LYS A 43 85.62 5.05 -5.87
CA LYS A 43 84.42 4.76 -6.66
C LYS A 43 83.84 3.37 -6.36
N MET A 44 84.69 2.35 -6.20
CA MET A 44 84.23 1.01 -5.85
C MET A 44 83.66 0.95 -4.43
N LYS A 45 84.25 1.68 -3.48
CA LYS A 45 83.70 1.84 -2.12
C LYS A 45 82.34 2.53 -2.14
N GLU A 46 82.19 3.58 -2.93
CA GLU A 46 80.91 4.29 -3.08
C GLU A 46 79.81 3.39 -3.65
N LEU A 47 80.10 2.66 -4.73
CA LEU A 47 79.14 1.70 -5.32
C LEU A 47 78.74 0.60 -4.33
N PHE A 48 79.69 0.11 -3.52
CA PHE A 48 79.40 -0.90 -2.50
C PHE A 48 78.46 -0.36 -1.42
N LEU A 49 78.71 0.87 -0.93
CA LEU A 49 77.84 1.53 0.05
C LEU A 49 76.45 1.79 -0.51
N GLN A 50 76.33 2.25 -1.77
CA GLN A 50 75.04 2.42 -2.44
C GLN A 50 74.28 1.10 -2.53
N LYS A 51 74.96 -0.02 -2.87
CA LYS A 51 74.33 -1.34 -2.91
C LYS A 51 73.93 -1.86 -1.53
N GLU A 52 74.73 -1.58 -0.50
CA GLU A 52 74.39 -1.93 0.88
C GLU A 52 73.14 -1.17 1.36
N GLU A 53 73.03 0.12 1.04
CA GLU A 53 71.83 0.93 1.32
C GLU A 53 70.60 0.46 0.54
N GLU A 54 70.76 0.10 -0.73
CA GLU A 54 69.69 -0.48 -1.54
C GLU A 54 69.19 -1.79 -0.93
N LEU A 55 70.10 -2.66 -0.49
CA LEU A 55 69.75 -3.95 0.12
C LEU A 55 69.05 -3.75 1.47
N LYS A 56 69.49 -2.79 2.29
CA LYS A 56 68.79 -2.39 3.53
C LYS A 56 67.38 -1.87 3.26
N ARG A 57 67.19 -1.08 2.20
CA ARG A 57 65.87 -0.57 1.80
C ARG A 57 64.94 -1.70 1.37
N ARG A 58 65.42 -2.62 0.53
CA ARG A 58 64.68 -3.81 0.09
C ARG A 58 64.31 -4.72 1.25
N LEU A 59 65.21 -4.88 2.22
CA LEU A 59 64.93 -5.67 3.42
C LEU A 59 63.81 -5.03 4.24
N LYS A 60 63.84 -3.71 4.43
CA LYS A 60 62.77 -2.98 5.11
C LYS A 60 61.44 -3.11 4.39
N GLU A 61 61.41 -2.91 3.08
CA GLU A 61 60.21 -3.11 2.25
C GLU A 61 59.65 -4.53 2.40
N ASN A 62 60.52 -5.55 2.45
CA ASN A 62 60.08 -6.93 2.63
C ASN A 62 59.44 -7.16 4.01
N ILE A 63 60.03 -6.58 5.07
CA ILE A 63 59.47 -6.64 6.43
C ILE A 63 58.11 -5.94 6.49
N ASP A 64 58.00 -4.75 5.89
CA ASP A 64 56.75 -3.99 5.84
C ASP A 64 55.66 -4.78 5.09
N LEU A 65 55.99 -5.37 3.94
CA LEU A 65 55.07 -6.24 3.19
C LEU A 65 54.68 -7.51 3.97
N GLN A 66 55.60 -8.10 4.73
CA GLN A 66 55.27 -9.25 5.58
C GLN A 66 54.30 -8.87 6.70
N ASN A 67 54.46 -7.68 7.29
CA ASN A 67 53.53 -7.16 8.29
C ASN A 67 52.14 -6.89 7.69
N ASP A 68 52.08 -6.32 6.48
CA ASP A 68 50.83 -6.09 5.77
C ASP A 68 50.12 -7.41 5.43
N ILE A 69 50.86 -8.43 4.97
CA ILE A 69 50.33 -9.77 4.74
C ILE A 69 49.76 -10.37 6.04
N ALA A 70 50.47 -10.22 7.16
CA ALA A 70 50.00 -10.72 8.46
C ALA A 70 48.71 -10.01 8.91
N LYS A 71 48.64 -8.69 8.70
CA LYS A 71 47.45 -7.89 9.01
C LYS A 71 46.25 -8.31 8.16
N ILE A 72 46.42 -8.40 6.85
CA ILE A 72 45.36 -8.82 5.91
C ILE A 72 44.89 -10.25 6.22
N LYS A 73 45.80 -11.15 6.61
CA LYS A 73 45.42 -12.49 7.08
C LYS A 73 44.56 -12.45 8.34
N GLY A 74 44.91 -11.60 9.32
CA GLY A 74 44.11 -11.41 10.52
C GLY A 74 42.71 -10.87 10.22
N GLU A 75 42.61 -9.87 9.34
CA GLU A 75 41.32 -9.31 8.89
C GLU A 75 40.48 -10.37 8.15
N LEU A 76 41.12 -11.21 7.33
CA LEU A 76 40.45 -12.31 6.64
C LEU A 76 39.92 -13.37 7.62
N ASP A 77 40.70 -13.74 8.63
CA ASP A 77 40.29 -14.76 9.60
C ASP A 77 39.20 -14.24 10.54
N GLU A 78 39.22 -12.96 10.90
CA GLU A 78 38.12 -12.29 11.61
C GLU A 78 36.84 -12.26 10.78
N ALA A 79 36.93 -11.87 9.50
CA ALA A 79 35.77 -11.89 8.59
C ALA A 79 35.18 -13.30 8.41
N LYS A 80 36.03 -14.34 8.33
CA LYS A 80 35.58 -15.74 8.31
C LYS A 80 34.86 -16.12 9.60
N SER A 81 35.40 -15.73 10.75
CA SER A 81 34.78 -16.00 12.06
C SER A 81 33.39 -15.37 12.14
N GLN A 82 33.25 -14.12 11.70
CA GLN A 82 31.97 -13.41 11.65
C GLN A 82 30.97 -14.10 10.71
N LEU A 83 31.41 -14.58 9.54
CA LEU A 83 30.59 -15.36 8.63
C LEU A 83 30.09 -16.66 9.25
N VAL A 84 30.94 -17.39 9.97
CA VAL A 84 30.55 -18.63 10.66
C VAL A 84 29.49 -18.33 11.72
N VAL A 85 29.68 -17.28 12.52
CA VAL A 85 28.69 -16.88 13.53
C VAL A 85 27.36 -16.47 12.89
N ALA A 86 27.40 -15.70 11.80
CA ALA A 86 26.21 -15.32 11.06
C ALA A 86 25.47 -16.54 10.49
N ASN A 87 26.20 -17.52 9.96
CA ASN A 87 25.63 -18.75 9.43
C ASN A 87 24.93 -19.57 10.52
N ILE A 88 25.58 -19.76 11.68
CA ILE A 88 24.99 -20.48 12.82
C ILE A 88 23.73 -19.79 13.32
N ARG A 89 23.71 -18.44 13.37
CA ARG A 89 22.51 -17.69 13.77
C ARG A 89 21.37 -17.89 12.78
N LEU A 90 21.66 -17.78 11.49
CA LEU A 90 20.66 -17.98 10.44
C LEU A 90 20.09 -19.40 10.46
N GLU A 91 20.95 -20.40 10.64
CA GLU A 91 20.53 -21.81 10.76
C GLU A 91 19.60 -22.02 11.96
N ASN A 92 19.96 -21.45 13.12
CA ASN A 92 19.11 -21.51 14.32
C ASN A 92 17.76 -20.78 14.12
N ASP A 93 17.77 -19.61 13.48
CA ASP A 93 16.52 -18.87 13.18
C ASP A 93 15.60 -19.67 12.24
N ILE A 94 16.18 -20.32 11.22
CA ILE A 94 15.45 -21.23 10.33
C ILE A 94 14.88 -22.42 11.11
N ASP A 95 15.66 -23.04 11.99
CA ASP A 95 15.20 -24.17 12.81
C ASP A 95 14.05 -23.76 13.75
N ILE A 96 14.10 -22.57 14.32
CA ILE A 96 13.02 -22.04 15.17
C ILE A 96 11.74 -21.82 14.35
N GLU A 97 11.83 -21.18 13.18
CA GLU A 97 10.66 -20.91 12.35
C GLU A 97 10.06 -22.20 11.75
N THR A 98 10.91 -23.16 11.38
CA THR A 98 10.43 -24.48 10.92
C THR A 98 9.72 -25.24 12.05
N HIS A 99 10.22 -25.17 13.28
CA HIS A 99 9.54 -25.78 14.44
C HIS A 99 8.17 -25.14 14.69
N LYS A 100 8.07 -23.81 14.68
CA LYS A 100 6.78 -23.10 14.83
C LYS A 100 5.79 -23.48 13.75
N ALA A 101 6.23 -23.52 12.48
CA ALA A 101 5.38 -23.95 11.38
C ALA A 101 4.90 -25.39 11.56
N GLN A 102 5.76 -26.29 12.06
CA GLN A 102 5.40 -27.67 12.37
C GLN A 102 4.34 -27.75 13.48
N GLU A 103 4.47 -26.93 14.53
CA GLU A 103 3.50 -26.84 15.64
C GLU A 103 2.14 -26.29 15.19
N GLU A 104 2.14 -25.27 14.31
CA GLU A 104 0.91 -24.73 13.71
C GLU A 104 0.22 -25.77 12.84
N ILE A 105 0.98 -26.50 12.00
CA ILE A 105 0.44 -27.60 11.19
C ILE A 105 -0.17 -28.68 12.09
N ALA A 106 0.52 -29.09 13.15
CA ALA A 106 0.00 -30.08 14.09
C ALA A 106 -1.28 -29.60 14.78
N SER A 107 -1.34 -28.33 15.18
CA SER A 107 -2.53 -27.72 15.79
C SER A 107 -3.71 -27.68 14.81
N LEU A 108 -3.47 -27.31 13.55
CA LEU A 108 -4.49 -27.32 12.51
C LEU A 108 -4.97 -28.74 12.20
N GLN A 109 -4.06 -29.72 12.15
CA GLN A 109 -4.42 -31.13 11.98
C GLN A 109 -5.32 -31.62 13.11
N GLN A 110 -5.03 -31.23 14.36
CA GLN A 110 -5.87 -31.58 15.51
C GLN A 110 -7.26 -30.95 15.39
N VAL A 111 -7.37 -29.66 15.06
CA VAL A 111 -8.67 -29.00 14.89
C VAL A 111 -9.50 -29.65 13.78
N ILE A 112 -8.86 -30.01 12.66
CA ILE A 112 -9.52 -30.73 11.57
C ILE A 112 -10.03 -32.09 12.06
N GLN A 113 -9.21 -32.83 12.80
CA GLN A 113 -9.59 -34.13 13.36
C GLN A 113 -10.77 -33.99 14.34
N ASP A 114 -10.71 -33.05 15.27
CA ASP A 114 -11.79 -32.78 16.23
C ASP A 114 -13.10 -32.41 15.49
N THR A 115 -13.01 -31.55 14.46
CA THR A 115 -14.17 -31.18 13.63
C THR A 115 -14.73 -32.38 12.86
N MET A 116 -13.86 -33.28 12.37
CA MET A 116 -14.27 -34.50 11.69
C MET A 116 -14.96 -35.48 12.66
N GLU A 117 -14.49 -35.58 13.91
CA GLU A 117 -15.09 -36.42 14.94
C GLU A 117 -16.44 -35.86 15.40
N GLU A 118 -16.55 -34.56 15.62
CA GLU A 118 -17.81 -33.89 15.95
C GLU A 118 -18.85 -34.05 14.83
N SER A 119 -18.44 -33.85 13.57
CA SER A 119 -19.32 -34.05 12.41
C SER A 119 -19.71 -35.53 12.22
N ALA A 120 -18.83 -36.48 12.55
CA ALA A 120 -19.17 -37.90 12.54
C ALA A 120 -20.19 -38.25 13.64
N CYS A 121 -20.00 -37.76 14.86
CA CYS A 121 -20.91 -37.98 15.99
C CYS A 121 -22.31 -37.38 15.71
N THR A 122 -22.36 -36.14 15.22
CA THR A 122 -23.64 -35.50 14.85
C THR A 122 -24.34 -36.24 13.71
N ARG A 123 -23.59 -36.73 12.70
CA ARG A 123 -24.14 -37.57 11.63
C ARG A 123 -24.74 -38.87 12.16
N GLU A 124 -24.06 -39.57 13.08
CA GLU A 124 -24.56 -40.79 13.70
C GLU A 124 -25.86 -40.53 14.50
N GLN A 125 -25.93 -39.41 15.23
CA GLN A 125 -27.15 -39.01 15.94
C GLN A 125 -28.32 -38.77 15.00
N LEU A 126 -28.08 -38.06 13.89
CA LEU A 126 -29.10 -37.81 12.87
C LEU A 126 -29.55 -39.10 12.18
N GLU A 127 -28.61 -40.00 11.84
CA GLU A 127 -28.93 -41.32 11.27
C GLU A 127 -29.82 -42.13 12.23
N ASN A 128 -29.53 -42.11 13.53
CA ASN A 128 -30.35 -42.77 14.55
C ASN A 128 -31.77 -42.18 14.66
N GLU A 129 -31.92 -40.85 14.63
CA GLU A 129 -33.24 -40.21 14.63
C GLU A 129 -34.03 -40.51 13.34
N VAL A 130 -33.37 -40.54 12.19
CA VAL A 130 -33.98 -40.96 10.93
C VAL A 130 -34.49 -42.41 11.03
N ILE A 131 -33.71 -43.32 11.62
CA ILE A 131 -34.15 -44.70 11.84
C ILE A 131 -35.38 -44.74 12.75
N LYS A 132 -35.39 -44.01 13.88
CA LYS A 132 -36.55 -43.94 14.78
C LYS A 132 -37.79 -43.42 14.06
N LEU A 133 -37.68 -42.31 13.34
CA LEU A 133 -38.79 -41.73 12.58
C LEU A 133 -39.31 -42.71 11.51
N ARG A 134 -38.43 -43.40 10.79
CA ARG A 134 -38.83 -44.45 9.84
C ARG A 134 -39.61 -45.57 10.52
N THR A 135 -39.13 -46.07 11.66
CA THR A 135 -39.86 -47.12 12.40
C THR A 135 -41.22 -46.63 12.90
N TYR A 136 -41.34 -45.36 13.30
CA TYR A 136 -42.61 -44.77 13.71
C TYR A 136 -43.58 -44.60 12.53
N MET A 137 -43.07 -44.18 11.36
CA MET A 137 -43.85 -44.13 10.13
C MET A 137 -44.38 -45.51 9.76
N THR A 138 -43.54 -46.56 9.81
CA THR A 138 -43.98 -47.93 9.53
C THR A 138 -45.08 -48.39 10.49
N LYS A 139 -44.97 -48.08 11.80
CA LYS A 139 -46.03 -48.38 12.77
C LYS A 139 -47.34 -47.65 12.46
N LEU A 140 -47.26 -46.35 12.14
CA LEU A 140 -48.45 -45.57 11.75
C LEU A 140 -49.06 -46.04 10.43
N GLU A 141 -48.26 -46.57 9.51
CA GLU A 141 -48.71 -47.18 8.26
C GLU A 141 -49.42 -48.52 8.53
N GLU A 142 -48.88 -49.34 9.42
CA GLU A 142 -49.52 -50.58 9.89
C GLU A 142 -50.84 -50.29 10.62
N GLU A 143 -50.86 -49.30 11.52
CA GLU A 143 -52.09 -48.84 12.19
C GLU A 143 -53.11 -48.27 11.21
N ASN A 144 -52.68 -47.47 10.22
CA ASN A 144 -53.57 -46.99 9.16
C ASN A 144 -54.11 -48.15 8.32
N SER A 145 -53.29 -49.15 8.03
CA SER A 145 -53.69 -50.36 7.31
C SER A 145 -54.73 -51.15 8.11
N PHE A 146 -54.52 -51.28 9.42
CA PHE A 146 -55.44 -51.93 10.35
C PHE A 146 -56.75 -51.14 10.53
N LEU A 147 -56.70 -49.82 10.66
CA LEU A 147 -57.89 -48.97 10.73
C LEU A 147 -58.65 -49.01 9.39
N LYS A 148 -57.95 -49.01 8.25
CA LYS A 148 -58.57 -49.19 6.92
C LYS A 148 -59.22 -50.55 6.75
N SER A 149 -58.69 -51.62 7.37
CA SER A 149 -59.32 -52.94 7.32
C SER A 149 -60.51 -53.09 8.26
N GLN A 150 -60.65 -52.20 9.25
CA GLN A 150 -61.85 -52.08 10.10
C GLN A 150 -62.96 -51.22 9.50
N ILE A 151 -62.70 -50.42 8.46
CA ILE A 151 -63.75 -49.70 7.74
C ILE A 151 -64.54 -50.73 6.90
N PRO A 152 -65.86 -50.90 7.11
CA PRO A 152 -66.68 -51.78 6.29
C PRO A 152 -66.68 -51.29 4.85
N LYS A 153 -66.10 -52.07 3.94
CA LYS A 153 -66.41 -51.99 2.51
C LYS A 153 -67.76 -52.66 2.32
N ASP A 154 -68.84 -51.88 2.36
CA ASP A 154 -70.01 -52.00 1.48
C ASP A 154 -71.13 -51.04 1.89
N THR A 155 -71.35 -50.01 1.07
CA THR A 155 -72.69 -49.57 0.66
C THR A 155 -72.62 -48.76 -0.63
N SER A 156 -73.17 -49.37 -1.69
CA SER A 156 -74.02 -48.79 -2.75
C SER A 156 -73.49 -47.68 -3.69
N SER A 157 -73.56 -48.05 -4.96
CA SER A 157 -73.72 -47.32 -6.23
C SER A 157 -74.03 -45.82 -6.22
N ASP A 158 -73.53 -45.19 -7.29
CA ASP A 158 -73.85 -43.88 -7.88
C ASP A 158 -73.19 -42.63 -7.28
N SER A 159 -71.92 -42.37 -7.66
CA SER A 159 -71.50 -41.05 -8.16
C SER A 159 -70.05 -41.03 -8.67
N PRO A 160 -69.71 -40.10 -9.59
CA PRO A 160 -68.59 -40.26 -10.51
C PRO A 160 -67.21 -40.01 -9.88
N GLN A 161 -66.26 -40.81 -10.35
CA GLN A 161 -64.86 -40.88 -9.97
C GLN A 161 -64.11 -39.55 -10.18
N ILE A 162 -63.59 -38.97 -9.09
CA ILE A 162 -62.45 -38.04 -9.15
C ILE A 162 -61.31 -38.69 -8.37
N SER A 163 -60.37 -39.27 -9.11
CA SER A 163 -59.21 -39.98 -8.56
C SER A 163 -58.23 -39.00 -7.89
N LEU A 164 -58.10 -39.11 -6.57
CA LEU A 164 -57.15 -38.37 -5.72
C LEU A 164 -55.67 -38.56 -6.11
N SER A 165 -55.37 -39.54 -6.97
CA SER A 165 -54.01 -39.88 -7.44
C SER A 165 -53.35 -38.81 -8.32
N THR A 166 -54.14 -37.94 -8.95
CA THR A 166 -53.62 -36.89 -9.85
C THR A 166 -53.07 -35.70 -9.05
N VAL A 167 -53.64 -35.42 -7.87
CA VAL A 167 -53.20 -34.33 -7.00
C VAL A 167 -51.85 -34.65 -6.35
N THR A 168 -51.63 -35.92 -5.96
CA THR A 168 -50.38 -36.34 -5.29
C THR A 168 -49.17 -36.33 -6.24
N LYS A 169 -49.36 -36.69 -7.52
CA LYS A 169 -48.28 -36.61 -8.53
C LYS A 169 -47.91 -35.17 -8.91
N THR A 170 -48.83 -34.23 -8.75
CA THR A 170 -48.58 -32.81 -9.07
C THR A 170 -47.86 -32.10 -7.93
N LEU A 171 -48.12 -32.47 -6.67
CA LEU A 171 -47.39 -31.96 -5.52
C LEU A 171 -45.93 -32.45 -5.48
N ALA A 172 -45.68 -33.73 -5.74
CA ALA A 172 -44.32 -34.29 -5.73
C ALA A 172 -43.39 -33.63 -6.77
N ARG A 173 -43.94 -33.24 -7.93
CA ARG A 173 -43.18 -32.55 -8.98
C ARG A 173 -42.88 -31.07 -8.64
N LYS A 174 -43.70 -30.46 -7.78
CA LYS A 174 -43.56 -29.05 -7.33
C LYS A 174 -42.61 -28.89 -6.14
N VAL A 175 -42.49 -29.92 -5.30
CA VAL A 175 -41.52 -29.96 -4.20
C VAL A 175 -40.10 -30.22 -4.71
N ALA A 176 -39.94 -31.07 -5.73
CA ALA A 176 -38.64 -31.29 -6.37
C ALA A 176 -38.09 -30.04 -7.10
N SER A 177 -38.95 -29.13 -7.55
CA SER A 177 -38.52 -27.87 -8.19
C SER A 177 -38.21 -26.74 -7.22
N GLN A 178 -38.55 -26.86 -5.93
CA GLN A 178 -38.31 -25.81 -4.92
C GLN A 178 -37.08 -26.07 -4.04
N LEU A 179 -36.52 -27.28 -4.05
CA LEU A 179 -35.29 -27.61 -3.36
C LEU A 179 -34.14 -27.67 -4.38
N GLY A 180 -33.53 -26.51 -4.63
CA GLY A 180 -32.44 -26.32 -5.59
C GLY A 180 -31.19 -27.12 -5.23
N ALA A 181 -31.08 -28.33 -5.77
CA ALA A 181 -30.00 -29.28 -5.51
C ALA A 181 -28.89 -29.30 -6.59
N ASP A 182 -28.80 -28.30 -7.48
CA ASP A 182 -27.84 -28.30 -8.60
C ASP A 182 -26.78 -27.18 -8.56
N SER A 183 -26.53 -26.55 -7.41
CA SER A 183 -25.62 -25.38 -7.32
C SER A 183 -24.21 -25.64 -6.79
N LEU A 184 -23.62 -26.81 -7.06
CA LEU A 184 -22.21 -27.08 -6.71
C LEU A 184 -21.39 -27.51 -7.93
N SER A 185 -21.05 -26.55 -8.79
CA SER A 185 -19.89 -26.66 -9.69
C SER A 185 -19.23 -25.29 -9.86
N LEU A 186 -18.03 -25.16 -9.31
CA LEU A 186 -17.21 -23.95 -9.24
C LEU A 186 -16.52 -23.68 -10.59
N GLY A 187 -16.78 -22.50 -11.16
CA GLY A 187 -16.04 -21.91 -12.27
C GLY A 187 -16.08 -20.38 -12.20
N PRO A 188 -14.98 -19.64 -12.52
CA PRO A 188 -14.86 -18.20 -12.24
C PRO A 188 -15.75 -17.28 -13.09
N GLU A 189 -16.36 -17.80 -14.15
CA GLU A 189 -17.18 -17.01 -15.11
C GLU A 189 -18.61 -16.72 -14.60
N ASN A 190 -19.04 -17.29 -13.47
CA ASN A 190 -20.45 -17.25 -13.02
C ASN A 190 -20.74 -16.18 -11.94
N LEU A 191 -19.73 -15.49 -11.41
CA LEU A 191 -19.95 -14.52 -10.33
C LEU A 191 -20.70 -13.27 -10.82
N GLU A 192 -20.40 -12.81 -12.04
CA GLU A 192 -21.04 -11.61 -12.60
C GLU A 192 -22.50 -11.86 -13.00
N GLU A 193 -22.82 -13.04 -13.50
CA GLU A 193 -24.20 -13.43 -13.83
C GLU A 193 -25.04 -13.69 -12.58
N SER A 194 -24.42 -14.23 -11.53
CA SER A 194 -25.05 -14.40 -10.21
C SER A 194 -25.37 -13.06 -9.55
N MET A 195 -24.44 -12.08 -9.62
CA MET A 195 -24.70 -10.71 -9.13
C MET A 195 -25.80 -10.00 -9.92
N ARG A 196 -25.90 -10.20 -11.24
CA ARG A 196 -27.00 -9.65 -12.07
C ARG A 196 -28.35 -10.27 -11.70
N LYS A 197 -28.41 -11.58 -11.43
CA LYS A 197 -29.64 -12.25 -10.97
C LYS A 197 -30.06 -11.79 -9.58
N VAL A 198 -29.13 -11.68 -8.63
CA VAL A 198 -29.41 -11.15 -7.28
C VAL A 198 -29.95 -9.73 -7.35
N LYS A 199 -29.36 -8.87 -8.21
CA LYS A 199 -29.84 -7.51 -8.43
C LYS A 199 -31.25 -7.49 -9.04
N LYS A 200 -31.55 -8.41 -9.94
CA LYS A 200 -32.88 -8.55 -10.56
C LYS A 200 -33.94 -9.02 -9.56
N TYR A 201 -33.63 -10.03 -8.73
CA TYR A 201 -34.54 -10.51 -7.69
C TYR A 201 -34.78 -9.46 -6.60
N ALA A 202 -33.74 -8.72 -6.17
CA ALA A 202 -33.92 -7.63 -5.21
C ALA A 202 -34.80 -6.50 -5.77
N GLN A 203 -34.75 -6.28 -7.09
CA GLN A 203 -35.54 -5.26 -7.76
C GLN A 203 -37.00 -5.72 -7.96
N GLU A 204 -37.23 -6.99 -8.28
CA GLU A 204 -38.55 -7.63 -8.36
C GLU A 204 -39.22 -7.68 -6.96
N ASP A 205 -38.49 -8.06 -5.90
CA ASP A 205 -38.99 -8.05 -4.52
C ASP A 205 -39.34 -6.64 -4.04
N ALA A 206 -38.52 -5.64 -4.38
CA ALA A 206 -38.83 -4.24 -4.07
C ALA A 206 -40.07 -3.72 -4.82
N GLU A 207 -40.36 -4.24 -6.01
CA GLU A 207 -41.54 -3.88 -6.79
C GLU A 207 -42.80 -4.57 -6.29
N VAL A 208 -42.70 -5.84 -5.86
CA VAL A 208 -43.77 -6.55 -5.16
C VAL A 208 -44.10 -5.85 -3.83
N LEU A 209 -43.10 -5.47 -3.05
CA LEU A 209 -43.31 -4.71 -1.81
C LEU A 209 -43.97 -3.35 -2.08
N ARG A 210 -43.55 -2.62 -3.13
CA ARG A 210 -44.24 -1.38 -3.54
C ARG A 210 -45.70 -1.63 -3.94
N SER A 211 -45.99 -2.74 -4.63
CA SER A 211 -47.36 -3.10 -5.02
C SER A 211 -48.28 -3.43 -3.84
N LEU A 212 -47.72 -3.82 -2.69
CA LEU A 212 -48.46 -4.12 -1.47
C LEU A 212 -48.54 -2.93 -0.51
N VAL A 213 -47.46 -2.15 -0.40
CA VAL A 213 -47.38 -1.01 0.54
C VAL A 213 -48.20 0.18 0.06
N VAL A 214 -48.20 0.49 -1.25
CA VAL A 214 -48.93 1.66 -1.78
C VAL A 214 -50.45 1.55 -1.55
N PRO A 215 -51.12 0.40 -1.81
CA PRO A 215 -52.53 0.24 -1.46
C PRO A 215 -52.81 0.37 0.05
N LEU A 216 -51.91 -0.15 0.90
CA LEU A 216 -52.05 -0.04 2.36
C LEU A 216 -51.89 1.42 2.83
N GLU A 217 -50.97 2.18 2.23
CA GLU A 217 -50.81 3.61 2.50
C GLU A 217 -52.05 4.41 2.07
N GLU A 218 -52.65 4.08 0.92
CA GLU A 218 -53.89 4.68 0.45
C GLU A 218 -55.09 4.33 1.35
N GLU A 219 -55.19 3.09 1.82
CA GLU A 219 -56.21 2.66 2.79
C GLU A 219 -56.04 3.38 4.14
N ILE A 220 -54.82 3.50 4.66
CA ILE A 220 -54.53 4.26 5.88
C ILE A 220 -54.90 5.74 5.69
N LYS A 221 -54.64 6.33 4.53
CA LYS A 221 -55.01 7.70 4.22
C LYS A 221 -56.53 7.89 4.16
N ALA A 222 -57.25 6.95 3.54
CA ALA A 222 -58.71 6.96 3.49
C ALA A 222 -59.35 6.77 4.88
N LEU A 223 -58.76 5.92 5.73
CA LEU A 223 -59.21 5.73 7.12
C LEU A 223 -58.96 6.98 7.97
N LYS A 224 -57.81 7.66 7.81
CA LYS A 224 -57.53 8.94 8.48
C LYS A 224 -58.48 10.05 8.04
N GLU A 225 -58.87 10.08 6.75
CA GLU A 225 -59.85 11.05 6.23
C GLU A 225 -61.25 10.79 6.80
N LYS A 226 -61.68 9.52 6.88
CA LYS A 226 -62.96 9.15 7.51
C LYS A 226 -62.97 9.48 9.00
N LEU A 227 -61.87 9.23 9.71
CA LEU A 227 -61.75 9.57 11.13
C LEU A 227 -61.90 11.08 11.37
N ARG A 228 -61.29 11.91 10.51
CA ARG A 228 -61.45 13.37 10.55
C ARG A 228 -62.88 13.82 10.21
N SER A 229 -63.51 13.20 9.22
CA SER A 229 -64.92 13.49 8.90
C SER A 229 -65.86 13.13 10.05
N THR A 230 -65.63 12.02 10.75
CA THR A 230 -66.43 11.64 11.93
C THR A 230 -66.18 12.56 13.12
N ASP A 231 -64.95 13.05 13.30
CA ASP A 231 -64.62 14.05 14.33
C ASP A 231 -65.27 15.41 14.03
N ASP A 232 -65.25 15.86 12.77
CA ASP A 232 -65.91 17.09 12.32
C ASP A 232 -67.44 17.03 12.50
N GLU A 233 -68.06 15.86 12.29
CA GLU A 233 -69.47 15.63 12.58
C GLU A 233 -69.75 15.68 14.09
N LEU A 234 -68.90 15.07 14.92
CA LEU A 234 -69.00 15.12 16.38
C LEU A 234 -68.85 16.54 16.94
N GLN A 235 -67.99 17.35 16.33
CA GLN A 235 -67.79 18.76 16.68
C GLN A 235 -69.03 19.59 16.36
N LYS A 236 -69.69 19.35 15.21
CA LYS A 236 -70.95 20.00 14.84
C LYS A 236 -72.11 19.66 15.78
N TYR A 237 -72.16 18.43 16.31
CA TYR A 237 -73.17 18.06 17.31
C TYR A 237 -72.92 18.70 18.68
N LYS A 238 -71.66 19.02 19.03
CA LYS A 238 -71.32 19.72 20.28
C LYS A 238 -71.64 21.23 20.24
N GLU A 239 -71.83 21.83 19.07
CA GLU A 239 -72.08 23.27 18.88
C GLU A 239 -73.57 23.69 18.80
N THR A 240 -74.50 22.87 19.30
CA THR A 240 -75.93 23.26 19.37
C THR A 240 -76.25 23.98 20.70
N PRO A 241 -76.73 25.25 20.70
CA PRO A 241 -76.97 26.01 21.91
C PRO A 241 -78.37 25.76 22.50
N GLN A 242 -78.46 25.36 23.77
CA GLN A 242 -79.71 25.38 24.53
C GLN A 242 -79.77 26.62 25.46
N LEU A 243 -80.82 27.40 25.25
CA LEU A 243 -81.17 28.64 25.93
C LEU A 243 -81.48 28.44 27.43
N GLN A 244 -81.06 29.40 28.25
CA GLN A 244 -81.61 29.67 29.60
C GLN A 244 -82.97 30.40 29.49
N PRO A 245 -83.86 30.35 30.51
CA PRO A 245 -83.90 31.51 31.43
C PRO A 245 -84.36 31.29 32.90
N GLN A 246 -83.70 32.03 33.81
CA GLN A 246 -84.21 32.90 34.91
C GLN A 246 -85.09 32.42 36.12
N LYS A 247 -84.49 32.61 37.31
CA LYS A 247 -84.90 33.36 38.55
C LYS A 247 -86.23 33.13 39.34
N LYS A 248 -86.02 32.76 40.63
CA LYS A 248 -86.49 33.29 41.94
C LYS A 248 -87.87 32.88 42.58
N VAL A 249 -87.78 32.75 43.93
CA VAL A 249 -88.74 32.99 45.06
C VAL A 249 -89.43 31.78 45.73
N GLY A 250 -89.07 31.53 47.01
CA GLY A 250 -89.99 31.56 48.18
C GLY A 250 -90.73 30.29 48.65
N SER A 251 -90.35 29.86 49.87
CA SER A 251 -91.14 29.29 51.01
C SER A 251 -92.11 28.12 50.89
N ASP A 252 -91.97 27.26 51.91
CA ASP A 252 -92.93 26.41 52.63
C ASP A 252 -93.63 25.21 51.96
N GLY A 253 -93.09 24.04 52.31
CA GLY A 253 -93.82 22.92 52.92
C GLY A 253 -95.14 22.46 52.30
N ASN A 254 -95.09 21.41 51.47
CA ASN A 254 -95.83 20.16 51.72
C ASN A 254 -95.38 19.06 50.75
N GLU A 255 -95.19 17.86 51.28
CA GLU A 255 -94.91 16.63 50.53
C GLU A 255 -96.07 16.30 49.58
N LEU A 256 -95.84 16.36 48.27
CA LEU A 256 -96.61 15.62 47.27
C LEU A 256 -95.66 15.24 46.12
N ILE A 257 -95.27 13.97 46.14
CA ILE A 257 -94.36 13.34 45.19
C ILE A 257 -95.06 13.22 43.83
N CYS A 258 -94.50 13.85 42.80
CA CYS A 258 -94.99 13.76 41.42
C CYS A 258 -94.32 12.56 40.71
N ASP A 259 -95.09 11.52 40.38
CA ASP A 259 -94.60 10.30 39.69
C ASP A 259 -93.90 10.59 38.35
N MET A 260 -94.29 11.67 37.66
CA MET A 260 -93.59 12.11 36.45
C MET A 260 -92.20 12.66 36.77
N CYS A 261 -92.05 13.44 37.86
CA CYS A 261 -90.75 13.93 38.31
C CYS A 261 -89.85 12.79 38.80
N MET A 262 -90.40 11.77 39.48
CA MET A 262 -89.62 10.58 39.89
C MET A 262 -89.10 9.78 38.69
N ASN A 263 -89.88 9.65 37.63
CA ASN A 263 -89.44 8.96 36.41
C ASN A 263 -88.34 9.73 35.67
N TYR A 264 -88.46 11.07 35.57
CA TYR A 264 -87.40 11.90 34.99
C TYR A 264 -86.15 11.94 35.88
N GLU A 265 -86.29 11.95 37.20
CA GLU A 265 -85.17 11.85 38.14
C GLU A 265 -84.48 10.48 38.03
N THR A 266 -85.24 9.39 37.93
CA THR A 266 -84.70 8.05 37.69
C THR A 266 -84.01 7.96 36.33
N GLN A 267 -84.57 8.57 35.29
CA GLN A 267 -83.97 8.60 33.95
C GLN A 267 -82.71 9.47 33.91
N LEU A 268 -82.69 10.60 34.63
CA LEU A 268 -81.53 11.46 34.77
C LEU A 268 -80.39 10.77 35.55
N VAL A 269 -80.71 10.07 36.64
CA VAL A 269 -79.74 9.26 37.39
C VAL A 269 -79.19 8.12 36.53
N LYS A 270 -80.04 7.46 35.72
CA LYS A 270 -79.58 6.48 34.73
C LYS A 270 -78.65 7.11 33.68
N MET A 271 -78.97 8.29 33.16
CA MET A 271 -78.10 8.99 32.20
C MET A 271 -76.79 9.47 32.83
N GLN A 272 -76.81 9.94 34.08
CA GLN A 272 -75.61 10.34 34.83
C GLN A 272 -74.72 9.14 35.18
N THR A 273 -75.30 7.99 35.52
CA THR A 273 -74.53 6.75 35.75
C THR A 273 -73.91 6.25 34.45
N THR A 274 -74.66 6.22 33.34
CA THR A 274 -74.09 5.87 32.02
C THR A 274 -73.00 6.85 31.56
N ALA A 275 -73.14 8.15 31.84
CA ALA A 275 -72.11 9.14 31.53
C ALA A 275 -70.83 8.90 32.32
N LYS A 276 -70.94 8.62 33.63
CA LYS A 276 -69.79 8.26 34.49
C LYS A 276 -69.13 6.96 34.06
N ASP A 277 -69.91 5.96 33.64
CA ASP A 277 -69.38 4.69 33.13
C ASP A 277 -68.63 4.89 31.81
N LEU A 278 -69.15 5.73 30.89
CA LEU A 278 -68.47 6.10 29.66
C LEU A 278 -67.21 6.93 29.91
N GLU A 279 -67.23 7.88 30.86
CA GLU A 279 -66.04 8.62 31.29
C GLU A 279 -64.97 7.69 31.84
N LYS A 280 -65.36 6.70 32.64
CA LYS A 280 -64.43 5.67 33.14
C LYS A 280 -63.85 4.83 32.01
N GLN A 281 -64.68 4.37 31.06
CA GLN A 281 -64.23 3.63 29.89
C GLN A 281 -63.27 4.45 29.02
N LEU A 282 -63.53 5.75 28.86
CA LEU A 282 -62.64 6.67 28.15
C LEU A 282 -61.26 6.73 28.83
N ILE A 283 -61.22 6.96 30.15
CA ILE A 283 -59.97 7.03 30.93
C ILE A 283 -59.20 5.70 30.85
N ASP A 284 -59.88 4.56 30.95
CA ASP A 284 -59.25 3.25 30.85
C ASP A 284 -58.68 3.00 29.44
N SER A 285 -59.39 3.45 28.39
CA SER A 285 -58.90 3.38 27.00
C SER A 285 -57.72 4.32 26.74
N GLU A 286 -57.73 5.53 27.30
CA GLU A 286 -56.62 6.49 27.21
C GLU A 286 -55.37 5.96 27.90
N ARG A 287 -55.51 5.34 29.07
CA ARG A 287 -54.41 4.67 29.78
C ARG A 287 -53.84 3.50 28.97
N MET A 288 -54.69 2.68 28.37
CA MET A 288 -54.24 1.58 27.51
C MET A 288 -53.49 2.10 26.27
N LEU A 289 -53.99 3.16 25.63
CA LEU A 289 -53.31 3.82 24.52
C LEU A 289 -51.97 4.43 24.93
N GLN A 290 -51.88 5.01 26.12
CA GLN A 290 -50.62 5.54 26.64
C GLN A 290 -49.59 4.43 26.88
N ALA A 291 -49.99 3.31 27.49
CA ALA A 291 -49.12 2.16 27.69
C ALA A 291 -48.58 1.60 26.36
N GLN A 292 -49.44 1.45 25.34
CA GLN A 292 -49.02 1.01 24.01
C GLN A 292 -48.08 2.00 23.32
N ARG A 293 -48.29 3.31 23.50
CA ARG A 293 -47.36 4.34 22.97
C ARG A 293 -45.99 4.23 23.63
N GLU A 294 -45.93 4.00 24.93
CA GLU A 294 -44.67 3.81 25.67
C GLU A 294 -43.95 2.53 25.22
N GLU A 295 -44.68 1.42 25.03
CA GLU A 295 -44.12 0.17 24.49
C GLU A 295 -43.58 0.35 23.06
N LEU A 296 -44.33 1.02 22.18
CA LEU A 296 -43.87 1.33 20.83
C LEU A 296 -42.62 2.21 20.83
N THR A 297 -42.56 3.19 21.74
CA THR A 297 -41.38 4.07 21.87
C THR A 297 -40.14 3.28 22.30
N LYS A 298 -40.27 2.39 23.29
CA LYS A 298 -39.17 1.50 23.71
C LYS A 298 -38.71 0.57 22.59
N GLU A 299 -39.63 0.01 21.81
CA GLU A 299 -39.29 -0.83 20.66
C GLU A 299 -38.56 -0.04 19.56
N VAL A 300 -38.95 1.21 19.30
CA VAL A 300 -38.24 2.09 18.35
C VAL A 300 -36.83 2.39 18.83
N GLU A 301 -36.64 2.71 20.11
CA GLU A 301 -35.32 2.94 20.70
C GLU A 301 -34.45 1.67 20.64
N PHE A 302 -35.03 0.50 20.92
CA PHE A 302 -34.35 -0.78 20.83
C PHE A 302 -33.91 -1.09 19.40
N ARG A 303 -34.79 -0.91 18.40
CA ARG A 303 -34.45 -1.09 16.99
C ARG A 303 -33.34 -0.15 16.55
N LYS A 304 -33.41 1.13 16.93
CA LYS A 304 -32.39 2.11 16.62
C LYS A 304 -31.02 1.70 17.20
N GLY A 305 -30.98 1.30 18.47
CA GLY A 305 -29.74 0.84 19.11
C GLY A 305 -29.17 -0.43 18.49
N MET A 306 -30.02 -1.36 18.02
CA MET A 306 -29.58 -2.55 17.29
C MET A 306 -29.02 -2.20 15.90
N GLU A 307 -29.65 -1.27 15.19
CA GLU A 307 -29.21 -0.81 13.87
C GLU A 307 -27.88 -0.04 13.94
N GLU A 308 -27.69 0.79 14.98
CA GLU A 308 -26.42 1.47 15.27
C GLU A 308 -25.29 0.45 15.51
N LYS A 309 -25.50 -0.53 16.40
CA LYS A 309 -24.50 -1.59 16.65
C LYS A 309 -24.20 -2.43 15.41
N TRP A 310 -25.22 -2.73 14.61
CA TRP A 310 -25.03 -3.45 13.36
C TRP A 310 -24.19 -2.64 12.36
N ASN A 311 -24.46 -1.34 12.25
CA ASN A 311 -23.70 -0.42 11.41
C ASN A 311 -22.25 -0.26 11.89
N GLU A 312 -22.01 -0.14 13.20
CA GLU A 312 -20.68 -0.10 13.82
C GLU A 312 -19.88 -1.36 13.47
N LYS A 313 -20.46 -2.55 13.71
CA LYS A 313 -19.80 -3.83 13.37
C LYS A 313 -19.53 -3.99 11.89
N ARG A 314 -20.46 -3.55 11.03
CA ARG A 314 -20.23 -3.55 9.58
C ARG A 314 -19.04 -2.67 9.20
N GLU A 315 -18.92 -1.47 9.78
CA GLU A 315 -17.81 -0.57 9.45
C GLU A 315 -16.47 -1.07 10.02
N GLU A 316 -16.46 -1.63 11.24
CA GLU A 316 -15.27 -2.31 11.80
C GLU A 316 -14.79 -3.44 10.89
N HIS A 317 -15.69 -4.32 10.44
CA HIS A 317 -15.35 -5.41 9.54
C HIS A 317 -14.91 -4.91 8.17
N LYS A 318 -15.52 -3.84 7.65
CA LYS A 318 -15.11 -3.23 6.38
C LYS A 318 -13.69 -2.69 6.48
N ILE A 319 -13.34 -1.98 7.55
CA ILE A 319 -11.96 -1.53 7.80
C ILE A 319 -11.03 -2.74 7.86
N LYS A 320 -11.38 -3.78 8.62
CA LYS A 320 -10.54 -4.98 8.75
C LYS A 320 -10.32 -5.69 7.42
N VAL A 321 -11.35 -5.80 6.58
CA VAL A 321 -11.24 -6.38 5.24
C VAL A 321 -10.34 -5.53 4.37
N THR A 322 -10.44 -4.20 4.42
CA THR A 322 -9.54 -3.33 3.65
C THR A 322 -8.08 -3.46 4.11
N GLU A 323 -7.81 -3.49 5.42
CA GLU A 323 -6.47 -3.72 5.97
C GLU A 323 -5.87 -5.06 5.54
N LEU A 324 -6.65 -6.15 5.63
CA LEU A 324 -6.19 -7.47 5.22
C LEU A 324 -5.95 -7.53 3.71
N THR A 325 -6.78 -6.83 2.92
CA THR A 325 -6.62 -6.76 1.47
C THR A 325 -5.34 -6.01 1.09
N THR A 326 -5.07 -4.86 1.71
CA THR A 326 -3.83 -4.10 1.44
C THR A 326 -2.59 -4.85 1.91
N ALA A 327 -2.64 -5.49 3.08
CA ALA A 327 -1.54 -6.34 3.57
C ALA A 327 -1.29 -7.53 2.63
N SER A 328 -2.33 -8.20 2.14
CA SER A 328 -2.22 -9.30 1.18
C SER A 328 -1.62 -8.85 -0.14
N GLN A 329 -2.06 -7.70 -0.67
CA GLN A 329 -1.50 -7.13 -1.91
C GLN A 329 -0.02 -6.77 -1.76
N LEU A 330 0.36 -6.16 -0.63
CA LEU A 330 1.76 -5.84 -0.35
C LEU A 330 2.61 -7.12 -0.26
N ALA A 331 2.13 -8.15 0.44
CA ALA A 331 2.83 -9.43 0.53
C ALA A 331 2.97 -10.13 -0.84
N GLN A 332 1.98 -9.99 -1.72
CA GLN A 332 2.07 -10.50 -3.09
C GLN A 332 3.11 -9.76 -3.92
N GLN A 333 3.20 -8.43 -3.80
CA GLN A 333 4.19 -7.62 -4.49
C GLN A 333 5.61 -7.96 -4.03
N THR A 334 5.86 -8.02 -2.72
CA THR A 334 7.18 -8.38 -2.17
C THR A 334 7.61 -9.79 -2.58
N LEU A 335 6.67 -10.74 -2.62
CA LEU A 335 6.95 -12.10 -3.10
C LEU A 335 7.32 -12.12 -4.59
N GLN A 336 6.66 -11.30 -5.42
CA GLN A 336 7.00 -11.18 -6.85
C GLN A 336 8.39 -10.57 -7.05
N GLU A 337 8.73 -9.51 -6.30
CA GLU A 337 10.04 -8.89 -6.32
C GLU A 337 11.14 -9.88 -5.89
N LEU A 338 10.91 -10.61 -4.80
CA LEU A 338 11.86 -11.62 -4.31
C LEU A 338 12.08 -12.74 -5.33
N LYS A 339 11.01 -13.22 -5.97
CA LYS A 339 11.11 -14.22 -7.06
C LYS A 339 11.94 -13.69 -8.23
N GLN A 340 11.75 -12.43 -8.61
CA GLN A 340 12.49 -11.80 -9.70
C GLN A 340 13.98 -11.63 -9.34
N GLN A 341 14.29 -11.19 -8.12
CA GLN A 341 15.66 -11.07 -7.62
C GLN A 341 16.35 -12.43 -7.55
N TYR A 342 15.66 -13.45 -7.03
CA TYR A 342 16.18 -14.82 -6.98
C TYR A 342 16.51 -15.34 -8.39
N LYS A 343 15.61 -15.11 -9.37
CA LYS A 343 15.84 -15.50 -10.77
C LYS A 343 17.08 -14.83 -11.36
N GLN A 344 17.26 -13.53 -11.12
CA GLN A 344 18.44 -12.78 -11.60
C GLN A 344 19.72 -13.29 -10.94
N MET A 345 19.72 -13.48 -9.62
CA MET A 345 20.87 -14.02 -8.89
C MET A 345 21.22 -15.44 -9.37
N HIS A 346 20.23 -16.32 -9.52
CA HIS A 346 20.43 -17.67 -10.03
C HIS A 346 21.04 -17.65 -11.45
N GLN A 347 20.54 -16.79 -12.34
CA GLN A 347 21.11 -16.62 -13.68
C GLN A 347 22.57 -16.15 -13.61
N GLY A 348 22.88 -15.13 -12.81
CA GLY A 348 24.24 -14.64 -12.63
C GLY A 348 25.20 -15.70 -12.09
N VAL A 349 24.80 -16.45 -11.06
CA VAL A 349 25.61 -17.56 -10.51
C VAL A 349 25.81 -18.66 -11.54
N THR A 350 24.78 -19.00 -12.31
CA THR A 350 24.87 -20.02 -13.37
C THR A 350 25.85 -19.60 -14.47
N GLU A 351 25.83 -18.33 -14.87
CA GLU A 351 26.75 -17.77 -15.86
C GLU A 351 28.20 -17.78 -15.37
N GLU A 352 28.45 -17.37 -14.12
CA GLU A 352 29.78 -17.42 -13.52
C GLU A 352 30.29 -18.86 -13.39
N LEU A 353 29.44 -19.79 -12.96
CA LEU A 353 29.79 -21.21 -12.89
C LEU A 353 30.15 -21.76 -14.28
N ALA A 354 29.41 -21.36 -15.32
CA ALA A 354 29.72 -21.76 -16.70
C ALA A 354 31.06 -21.17 -17.18
N LYS A 355 31.39 -19.92 -16.82
CA LYS A 355 32.70 -19.31 -17.12
C LYS A 355 33.83 -20.05 -16.42
N LEU A 356 33.69 -20.32 -15.12
CA LEU A 356 34.68 -21.06 -14.34
C LEU A 356 34.89 -22.49 -14.86
N THR A 357 33.81 -23.15 -15.27
CA THR A 357 33.88 -24.49 -15.87
C THR A 357 34.67 -24.48 -17.17
N ARG A 358 34.38 -23.53 -18.08
CA ARG A 358 35.16 -23.36 -19.32
C ARG A 358 36.63 -23.07 -19.05
N GLY A 359 36.92 -22.16 -18.10
CA GLY A 359 38.30 -21.84 -17.72
C GLY A 359 39.04 -23.04 -17.15
N ARG A 360 38.40 -23.84 -16.29
CA ARG A 360 38.97 -25.09 -15.76
C ARG A 360 39.30 -26.07 -16.89
N GLU A 361 38.39 -26.27 -17.84
CA GLU A 361 38.59 -27.17 -18.99
C GLU A 361 39.74 -26.72 -19.89
N GLU A 362 39.89 -25.42 -20.10
CA GLU A 362 41.00 -24.85 -20.87
C GLU A 362 42.35 -25.07 -20.18
N VAL A 363 42.44 -24.77 -18.88
CA VAL A 363 43.66 -25.03 -18.09
C VAL A 363 43.99 -26.52 -18.07
N GLN A 364 43.00 -27.39 -17.94
CA GLN A 364 43.20 -28.84 -17.97
C GLN A 364 43.73 -29.31 -19.32
N ARG A 365 43.27 -28.73 -20.44
CA ARG A 365 43.79 -29.03 -21.78
C ARG A 365 45.25 -28.65 -21.90
N HIS A 366 45.63 -27.45 -21.45
CA HIS A 366 47.02 -27.00 -21.46
C HIS A 366 47.91 -27.83 -20.54
N LEU A 367 47.40 -28.28 -19.39
CA LEU A 367 48.14 -29.19 -18.51
C LEU A 367 48.46 -30.51 -19.23
N ILE A 368 47.50 -31.09 -19.95
CA ILE A 368 47.67 -32.33 -20.72
C ILE A 368 48.69 -32.11 -21.85
N GLU A 369 48.59 -30.99 -22.57
CA GLU A 369 49.54 -30.62 -23.64
C GLU A 369 50.97 -30.49 -23.08
N LEU A 370 51.15 -29.75 -21.98
CA LEU A 370 52.45 -29.58 -21.33
C LEU A 370 53.02 -30.89 -20.77
N GLN A 371 52.16 -31.76 -20.23
CA GLN A 371 52.58 -33.10 -19.80
C GLN A 371 53.11 -33.91 -20.98
N HIS A 372 52.39 -33.91 -22.11
CA HIS A 372 52.80 -34.62 -23.31
C HIS A 372 54.11 -34.08 -23.90
N GLU A 373 54.28 -32.75 -23.91
CA GLU A 373 55.53 -32.11 -24.32
C GLU A 373 56.69 -32.47 -23.39
N ASN A 374 56.47 -32.47 -22.07
CA ASN A 374 57.48 -32.89 -21.10
C ASN A 374 57.90 -34.35 -21.29
N GLU A 375 56.94 -35.26 -21.45
CA GLU A 375 57.24 -36.68 -21.73
C GLU A 375 58.05 -36.83 -23.03
N THR A 376 57.68 -36.07 -24.06
CA THR A 376 58.38 -36.07 -25.34
C THR A 376 59.80 -35.51 -25.21
N LEU A 377 59.98 -34.40 -24.50
CA LEU A 377 61.28 -33.77 -24.26
C LEU A 377 62.17 -34.65 -23.40
N VAL A 378 61.66 -35.20 -22.29
CA VAL A 378 62.40 -36.14 -21.45
C VAL A 378 62.79 -37.37 -22.25
N GLY A 379 61.90 -37.92 -23.08
CA GLY A 379 62.20 -39.03 -23.98
C GLY A 379 63.29 -38.71 -25.02
N LYS A 380 63.25 -37.51 -25.61
CA LYS A 380 64.27 -37.03 -26.57
C LYS A 380 65.61 -36.78 -25.89
N HIS A 381 65.63 -36.09 -24.75
CA HIS A 381 66.85 -35.82 -23.98
C HIS A 381 67.48 -37.10 -23.43
N SER A 382 66.68 -38.07 -22.98
CA SER A 382 67.18 -39.38 -22.56
C SER A 382 67.83 -40.15 -23.71
N LYS A 383 67.18 -40.22 -24.88
CA LYS A 383 67.75 -40.87 -26.08
C LYS A 383 69.01 -40.17 -26.59
N HIS A 384 68.98 -38.84 -26.67
CA HIS A 384 70.11 -38.05 -27.14
C HIS A 384 71.28 -38.11 -26.16
N SER A 385 71.02 -38.09 -24.85
CA SER A 385 72.04 -38.27 -23.82
C SER A 385 72.66 -39.69 -23.84
N GLN A 386 71.86 -40.74 -24.06
CA GLN A 386 72.38 -42.10 -24.25
C GLN A 386 73.23 -42.22 -25.51
N GLN A 387 72.82 -41.59 -26.62
CA GLN A 387 73.64 -41.55 -27.85
C GLN A 387 74.99 -40.90 -27.59
N LEU A 388 75.02 -39.70 -26.99
CA LEU A 388 76.24 -38.98 -26.65
C LEU A 388 77.15 -39.75 -25.66
N GLN A 389 76.58 -40.52 -24.73
CA GLN A 389 77.35 -41.39 -23.82
C GLN A 389 77.89 -42.66 -24.49
N SER A 390 77.21 -43.16 -25.52
CA SER A 390 77.61 -44.35 -26.28
C SER A 390 78.59 -44.08 -27.41
N GLU A 391 78.75 -42.81 -27.80
CA GLU A 391 79.74 -42.40 -28.79
C GLU A 391 81.14 -42.45 -28.18
N ASN A 392 81.99 -43.33 -28.71
CA ASN A 392 83.41 -43.36 -28.37
C ASN A 392 84.11 -42.13 -28.97
N ILE A 393 84.72 -41.31 -28.13
CA ILE A 393 85.56 -40.17 -28.54
C ILE A 393 86.82 -40.73 -29.19
N ASN A 394 86.81 -40.86 -30.52
CA ASN A 394 87.98 -41.29 -31.29
C ASN A 394 88.76 -40.04 -31.73
N MET A 395 89.96 -39.87 -31.18
CA MET A 395 90.84 -38.76 -31.55
C MET A 395 91.50 -39.09 -32.90
N PRO A 396 91.41 -38.23 -33.93
CA PRO A 396 91.96 -38.51 -35.25
C PRO A 396 93.46 -38.81 -35.18
N ASN A 397 93.88 -39.97 -35.67
CA ASN A 397 95.28 -40.42 -35.56
C ASN A 397 96.10 -40.13 -36.84
N ASN A 398 95.47 -39.53 -37.86
CA ASN A 398 96.13 -39.12 -39.10
C ASN A 398 95.62 -37.75 -39.61
N VAL A 399 96.41 -37.09 -40.45
CA VAL A 399 96.14 -35.73 -40.97
C VAL A 399 94.91 -35.68 -41.90
N GLU A 400 94.58 -36.78 -42.60
CA GLU A 400 93.41 -36.87 -43.47
C GLU A 400 92.10 -36.96 -42.65
N GLU A 401 92.08 -37.75 -41.58
CA GLU A 401 90.97 -37.85 -40.62
C GLU A 401 90.71 -36.52 -39.88
N LEU A 402 91.78 -35.76 -39.61
CA LEU A 402 91.66 -34.42 -39.03
C LEU A 402 91.01 -33.44 -40.02
N HIS A 403 91.40 -33.46 -41.30
CA HIS A 403 90.75 -32.63 -42.34
C HIS A 403 89.27 -33.00 -42.51
N VAL A 404 88.93 -34.29 -42.48
CA VAL A 404 87.53 -34.75 -42.53
C VAL A 404 86.74 -34.29 -41.31
N SER A 405 87.34 -34.35 -40.12
CA SER A 405 86.70 -33.86 -38.88
C SER A 405 86.51 -32.34 -38.90
N LEU A 406 87.47 -31.59 -39.44
CA LEU A 406 87.37 -30.14 -39.60
C LEU A 406 86.27 -29.76 -40.61
N LEU A 407 86.20 -30.46 -41.74
CA LEU A 407 85.14 -30.27 -42.74
C LEU A 407 83.76 -30.58 -42.16
N ARG A 408 83.63 -31.67 -41.40
CA ARG A 408 82.39 -32.04 -40.72
C ARG A 408 82.00 -31.01 -39.67
N ALA A 409 82.94 -30.52 -38.86
CA ALA A 409 82.69 -29.44 -37.91
C ALA A 409 82.27 -28.13 -38.61
N HIS A 410 82.83 -27.83 -39.78
CA HIS A 410 82.41 -26.69 -40.59
C HIS A 410 81.00 -26.87 -41.16
N GLU A 411 80.64 -28.07 -41.61
CA GLU A 411 79.31 -28.45 -42.08
C GLU A 411 78.26 -28.36 -40.95
N ASP A 412 78.60 -28.83 -39.75
CA ASP A 412 77.78 -28.71 -38.55
C ASP A 412 77.57 -27.23 -38.16
N LEU A 413 78.61 -26.40 -38.28
CA LEU A 413 78.53 -24.97 -38.00
C LEU A 413 77.67 -24.22 -39.03
N ILE A 414 77.73 -24.62 -40.30
CA ILE A 414 76.84 -24.11 -41.35
C ILE A 414 75.39 -24.52 -41.04
N THR A 415 75.16 -25.77 -40.68
CA THR A 415 73.82 -26.29 -40.34
C THR A 415 73.23 -25.58 -39.12
N ALA A 416 74.04 -25.36 -38.08
CA ALA A 416 73.64 -24.61 -36.89
C ALA A 416 73.30 -23.15 -37.22
N ARG A 417 74.05 -22.53 -38.14
CA ARG A 417 73.81 -21.15 -38.57
C ARG A 417 72.52 -21.02 -39.39
N VAL A 418 72.25 -21.96 -40.31
CA VAL A 418 70.98 -22.02 -41.04
C VAL A 418 69.79 -22.24 -40.09
N ALA A 419 69.95 -23.12 -39.09
CA ALA A 419 68.92 -23.33 -38.07
C ALA A 419 68.65 -22.07 -37.23
N GLN A 420 69.70 -21.30 -36.89
CA GLN A 420 69.57 -20.02 -36.21
C GLN A 420 68.81 -18.98 -37.05
N GLU A 421 69.11 -18.88 -38.34
CA GLU A 421 68.42 -17.96 -39.27
C GLU A 421 66.93 -18.30 -39.38
N VAL A 422 66.59 -19.59 -39.54
CA VAL A 422 65.18 -20.05 -39.56
C VAL A 422 64.47 -19.78 -38.23
N ALA A 423 65.17 -19.94 -37.10
CA ALA A 423 64.61 -19.64 -35.79
C ALA A 423 64.33 -18.14 -35.61
N GLN A 424 65.24 -17.26 -36.09
CA GLN A 424 65.03 -15.81 -36.10
C GLN A 424 63.84 -15.42 -37.00
N GLU A 425 63.72 -16.03 -38.17
CA GLU A 425 62.59 -15.75 -39.08
C GLU A 425 61.25 -16.16 -38.45
N LYS A 426 61.19 -17.31 -37.79
CA LYS A 426 60.02 -17.72 -36.99
C LYS A 426 59.72 -16.76 -35.84
N GLU A 427 60.74 -16.31 -35.12
CA GLU A 427 60.57 -15.33 -34.05
C GLU A 427 59.96 -14.03 -34.59
N THR A 428 60.43 -13.54 -35.73
CA THR A 428 59.86 -12.33 -36.36
C THR A 428 58.40 -12.52 -36.77
N THR A 429 58.06 -13.70 -37.31
CA THR A 429 56.69 -14.06 -37.70
C THR A 429 55.77 -14.12 -36.47
N MET A 430 56.17 -14.82 -35.42
CA MET A 430 55.43 -14.87 -34.16
C MET A 430 55.26 -13.49 -33.52
N ARG A 431 56.29 -12.63 -33.61
CA ARG A 431 56.22 -11.26 -33.10
C ARG A 431 55.19 -10.42 -33.87
N TYR A 432 55.05 -10.65 -35.17
CA TYR A 432 54.02 -10.02 -36.01
C TYR A 432 52.61 -10.55 -35.66
N GLU A 433 52.44 -11.86 -35.51
CA GLU A 433 51.17 -12.48 -35.08
C GLU A 433 50.72 -11.97 -33.71
N LEU A 434 51.64 -11.87 -32.74
CA LEU A 434 51.37 -11.28 -31.43
C LEU A 434 50.99 -9.79 -31.53
N GLY A 435 51.56 -9.05 -32.47
CA GLY A 435 51.19 -7.67 -32.76
C GLY A 435 49.74 -7.57 -33.24
N LEU A 436 49.38 -8.37 -34.24
CA LEU A 436 48.02 -8.46 -34.79
C LEU A 436 46.99 -8.84 -33.72
N LEU A 437 47.29 -9.85 -32.89
CA LEU A 437 46.41 -10.26 -31.80
C LEU A 437 46.23 -9.15 -30.76
N ARG A 438 47.31 -8.43 -30.40
CA ARG A 438 47.21 -7.28 -29.49
C ARG A 438 46.33 -6.19 -30.08
N GLU A 439 46.48 -5.89 -31.36
CA GLU A 439 45.74 -4.84 -32.07
C GLU A 439 44.24 -5.19 -32.19
N GLN A 440 43.92 -6.45 -32.47
CA GLN A 440 42.55 -6.96 -32.40
C GLN A 440 41.96 -6.82 -31.00
N MET A 441 42.70 -7.23 -29.96
CA MET A 441 42.24 -7.13 -28.57
C MET A 441 42.05 -5.67 -28.11
N THR A 442 42.85 -4.72 -28.61
CA THR A 442 42.65 -3.29 -28.34
C THR A 442 41.43 -2.77 -29.09
N SER A 443 41.25 -3.13 -30.36
CA SER A 443 40.08 -2.72 -31.14
C SER A 443 38.77 -3.22 -30.52
N GLU A 444 38.71 -4.48 -30.08
CA GLU A 444 37.53 -5.01 -29.39
C GLU A 444 37.26 -4.31 -28.05
N LYS A 445 38.32 -3.95 -27.31
CA LYS A 445 38.19 -3.18 -26.07
C LYS A 445 37.63 -1.78 -26.36
N ASP A 446 38.17 -1.08 -27.34
CA ASP A 446 37.71 0.27 -27.73
C ASP A 446 36.26 0.25 -28.22
N GLU A 447 35.86 -0.79 -28.96
CA GLU A 447 34.47 -1.00 -29.39
C GLU A 447 33.53 -1.21 -28.19
N LYS A 448 33.95 -2.01 -27.20
CA LYS A 448 33.20 -2.23 -25.95
C LYS A 448 33.09 -0.95 -25.14
N VAL A 449 34.18 -0.19 -25.00
CA VAL A 449 34.18 1.10 -24.30
C VAL A 449 33.19 2.05 -24.97
N ARG A 450 33.24 2.21 -26.29
CA ARG A 450 32.29 3.05 -27.03
C ARG A 450 30.84 2.64 -26.84
N ARG A 451 30.54 1.33 -26.85
CA ARG A 451 29.18 0.83 -26.56
C ARG A 451 28.72 1.19 -25.15
N LEU A 452 29.58 0.99 -24.15
CA LEU A 452 29.26 1.33 -22.76
C LEU A 452 29.08 2.83 -22.56
N GLU A 453 29.90 3.66 -23.20
CA GLU A 453 29.76 5.12 -23.19
C GLU A 453 28.42 5.57 -23.81
N SER A 454 28.00 4.95 -24.91
CA SER A 454 26.69 5.23 -25.52
C SER A 454 25.54 4.85 -24.58
N MET A 455 25.58 3.66 -23.99
CA MET A 455 24.57 3.20 -23.03
C MET A 455 24.50 4.11 -21.80
N LEU A 456 25.66 4.56 -21.30
CA LEU A 456 25.73 5.49 -20.17
C LEU A 456 25.09 6.84 -20.53
N LYS A 457 25.32 7.35 -21.74
CA LYS A 457 24.73 8.61 -22.22
C LYS A 457 23.21 8.51 -22.35
N GLU A 458 22.69 7.41 -22.88
CA GLU A 458 21.25 7.15 -22.95
C GLU A 458 20.63 7.03 -21.55
N ALA A 459 21.27 6.29 -20.64
CA ALA A 459 20.82 6.19 -19.26
C ALA A 459 20.77 7.56 -18.55
N LEU A 460 21.79 8.41 -18.76
CA LEU A 460 21.80 9.77 -18.21
C LEU A 460 20.67 10.65 -18.78
N ALA A 461 20.38 10.54 -20.07
CA ALA A 461 19.26 11.25 -20.70
C ALA A 461 17.92 10.81 -20.11
N THR A 462 17.68 9.49 -20.01
CA THR A 462 16.44 8.97 -19.41
C THR A 462 16.28 9.37 -17.94
N LYS A 463 17.39 9.40 -17.18
CA LYS A 463 17.40 9.85 -15.79
C LYS A 463 17.03 11.34 -15.68
N GLN A 464 17.51 12.17 -16.61
CA GLN A 464 17.16 13.59 -16.66
C GLN A 464 15.66 13.79 -16.97
N ASP A 465 15.09 13.04 -17.91
CA ASP A 465 13.65 13.08 -18.22
C ASP A 465 12.77 12.59 -17.07
N GLN A 466 13.26 11.60 -16.30
CA GLN A 466 12.58 11.15 -15.08
C GLN A 466 12.62 12.21 -13.99
N ASP A 467 13.76 12.89 -13.80
CA ASP A 467 13.90 13.96 -12.82
C ASP A 467 12.95 15.15 -13.12
N THR A 468 12.82 15.55 -14.40
CA THR A 468 11.88 16.62 -14.79
C THR A 468 10.44 16.21 -14.50
N THR A 469 10.05 14.98 -14.84
CA THR A 469 8.72 14.43 -14.55
C THR A 469 8.43 14.41 -13.04
N ILE A 470 9.42 14.04 -12.21
CA ILE A 470 9.28 14.05 -10.75
C ILE A 470 9.04 15.47 -10.23
N VAL A 471 9.74 16.47 -10.76
CA VAL A 471 9.55 17.88 -10.37
C VAL A 471 8.15 18.36 -10.73
N GLU A 472 7.66 18.05 -11.94
CA GLU A 472 6.31 18.41 -12.38
C GLU A 472 5.23 17.76 -11.51
N LEU A 473 5.36 16.46 -11.21
CA LEU A 473 4.44 15.74 -10.33
C LEU A 473 4.43 16.33 -8.92
N ARG A 474 5.59 16.70 -8.38
CA ARG A 474 5.69 17.37 -7.07
C ARG A 474 4.97 18.71 -7.07
N GLN A 475 5.16 19.53 -8.10
CA GLN A 475 4.44 20.80 -8.23
C GLN A 475 2.93 20.60 -8.30
N ARG A 476 2.48 19.58 -9.03
CA ARG A 476 1.05 19.24 -9.13
C ARG A 476 0.46 18.80 -7.80
N VAL A 477 1.19 17.99 -7.02
CA VAL A 477 0.78 17.59 -5.67
C VAL A 477 0.65 18.82 -4.77
N THR A 478 1.63 19.72 -4.77
CA THR A 478 1.58 20.95 -3.97
C THR A 478 0.39 21.83 -4.35
N SER A 479 0.11 21.99 -5.65
CA SER A 479 -1.05 22.75 -6.12
C SER A 479 -2.37 22.12 -5.67
N LEU A 480 -2.51 20.80 -5.77
CA LEU A 480 -3.71 20.09 -5.32
C LEU A 480 -3.90 20.17 -3.80
N GLN A 481 -2.82 20.12 -3.02
CA GLN A 481 -2.86 20.33 -1.57
C GLN A 481 -3.38 21.73 -1.22
N GLN A 482 -2.90 22.76 -1.91
CA GLN A 482 -3.37 24.13 -1.72
C GLN A 482 -4.87 24.30 -2.08
N VAL A 483 -5.32 23.68 -3.17
CA VAL A 483 -6.74 23.66 -3.55
C VAL A 483 -7.59 22.95 -2.50
N LEU A 484 -7.10 21.84 -1.94
CA LEU A 484 -7.82 21.11 -0.90
C LEU A 484 -7.91 21.92 0.40
N GLU A 485 -6.81 22.59 0.79
CA GLU A 485 -6.77 23.43 1.99
C GLU A 485 -7.71 24.64 1.86
N THR A 486 -7.66 25.35 0.73
CA THR A 486 -8.60 26.45 0.44
C THR A 486 -10.06 25.98 0.40
N SER A 487 -10.34 24.82 -0.22
CA SER A 487 -11.69 24.22 -0.20
C SER A 487 -12.13 23.86 1.22
N GLY A 488 -11.21 23.38 2.06
CA GLY A 488 -11.46 23.05 3.47
C GLY A 488 -11.81 24.29 4.29
N GLU A 489 -11.09 25.40 4.10
CA GLU A 489 -11.39 26.68 4.75
C GLU A 489 -12.75 27.23 4.31
N VAL A 490 -13.07 27.21 3.02
CA VAL A 490 -14.38 27.64 2.50
C VAL A 490 -15.52 26.83 3.12
N GLN A 491 -15.34 25.51 3.30
CA GLN A 491 -16.35 24.66 3.93
C GLN A 491 -16.53 24.99 5.41
N LYS A 492 -15.45 25.29 6.16
CA LYS A 492 -15.53 25.74 7.55
C LYS A 492 -16.31 27.05 7.68
N ASP A 493 -16.03 28.01 6.81
CA ASP A 493 -16.73 29.29 6.78
C ASP A 493 -18.21 29.11 6.48
N PHE A 494 -18.55 28.26 5.50
CA PHE A 494 -19.95 27.93 5.19
C PHE A 494 -20.69 27.35 6.40
N VAL A 495 -20.07 26.39 7.11
CA VAL A 495 -20.65 25.81 8.33
C VAL A 495 -20.83 26.90 9.40
N ARG A 496 -19.83 27.74 9.64
CA ARG A 496 -19.91 28.83 10.64
C ARG A 496 -21.02 29.82 10.32
N LEU A 497 -21.15 30.22 9.05
CA LEU A 497 -22.22 31.09 8.56
C LEU A 497 -23.60 30.45 8.74
N SER A 498 -23.76 29.16 8.38
CA SER A 498 -25.02 28.44 8.54
C SER A 498 -25.45 28.31 10.02
N GLN A 499 -24.51 28.04 10.93
CA GLN A 499 -24.77 27.95 12.36
C GLN A 499 -25.15 29.32 12.94
N SER A 500 -24.43 30.38 12.55
CA SER A 500 -24.75 31.75 12.96
C SER A 500 -26.15 32.16 12.50
N LEU A 501 -26.52 31.85 11.26
CA LEU A 501 -27.86 32.11 10.74
C LEU A 501 -28.93 31.33 11.51
N GLN A 502 -28.68 30.06 11.83
CA GLN A 502 -29.62 29.24 12.59
C GLN A 502 -29.83 29.75 14.02
N VAL A 503 -28.77 30.22 14.69
CA VAL A 503 -28.87 30.90 15.99
C VAL A 503 -29.64 32.20 15.89
N GLN A 504 -29.43 32.99 14.84
CA GLN A 504 -30.20 34.23 14.63
C GLN A 504 -31.68 33.94 14.36
N LEU A 505 -32.01 32.91 13.58
CA LEU A 505 -33.39 32.50 13.34
C LEU A 505 -34.08 32.01 14.62
N GLU A 506 -33.36 31.29 15.48
CA GLU A 506 -33.91 30.81 16.76
C GLU A 506 -34.17 31.98 17.72
N LYS A 507 -33.25 32.95 17.80
CA LYS A 507 -33.48 34.20 18.56
C LYS A 507 -34.71 34.97 18.07
N ILE A 508 -34.96 34.99 16.76
CA ILE A 508 -36.17 35.61 16.20
C ILE A 508 -37.43 34.81 16.59
N ARG A 509 -37.37 33.47 16.60
CA ARG A 509 -38.49 32.62 17.06
C ARG A 509 -38.79 32.82 18.54
N GLU A 510 -37.77 32.90 19.39
CA GLU A 510 -37.91 33.16 20.83
C GLU A 510 -38.52 34.54 21.11
N SER A 511 -38.19 35.56 20.30
CA SER A 511 -38.83 36.88 20.36
C SER A 511 -40.30 36.90 19.89
N GLY A 512 -40.80 35.79 19.32
CA GLY A 512 -42.17 35.65 18.81
C GLY A 512 -43.28 35.60 19.88
N SER A 513 -42.93 35.60 21.18
CA SER A 513 -43.92 35.70 22.27
C SER A 513 -44.30 37.14 22.66
N GLU A 514 -43.62 38.15 22.12
CA GLU A 514 -43.94 39.56 22.37
C GLU A 514 -44.80 40.16 21.25
N VAL A 515 -45.82 40.95 21.64
CA VAL A 515 -46.65 41.69 20.70
C VAL A 515 -45.74 42.63 19.90
N ARG A 516 -45.60 42.39 18.59
CA ARG A 516 -44.72 43.14 17.66
C ARG A 516 -44.94 44.66 17.62
N TRP A 517 -46.02 45.15 18.23
CA TRP A 517 -46.39 46.56 18.30
C TRP A 517 -45.90 47.19 19.60
N GLN A 518 -44.96 48.14 19.50
CA GLN A 518 -44.45 48.87 20.67
C GLN A 518 -45.39 50.02 21.05
N HIS A 519 -45.68 50.19 22.34
CA HIS A 519 -46.43 51.36 22.81
C HIS A 519 -45.50 52.57 22.96
N GLU A 520 -46.05 53.77 22.79
CA GLU A 520 -45.28 55.02 22.86
C GLU A 520 -44.66 55.27 24.23
N GLU A 521 -45.19 54.63 25.28
CA GLU A 521 -44.74 54.75 26.68
C GLU A 521 -43.47 53.93 26.97
N ASP A 522 -43.20 52.90 26.16
CA ASP A 522 -42.13 51.92 26.43
C ASP A 522 -40.82 52.21 25.67
N VAL A 523 -40.76 53.32 24.91
CA VAL A 523 -39.64 53.62 24.01
C VAL A 523 -39.05 55.00 24.32
N ASP A 524 -37.94 55.03 25.04
CA ASP A 524 -37.25 56.27 25.42
C ASP A 524 -36.22 56.74 24.38
N GLU A 525 -35.75 55.85 23.50
CA GLU A 525 -34.72 56.15 22.50
C GLU A 525 -35.03 55.53 21.13
N CYS A 526 -34.57 56.17 20.06
CA CYS A 526 -34.73 55.64 18.71
C CYS A 526 -33.81 54.41 18.49
N PRO A 527 -34.32 53.23 18.09
CA PRO A 527 -33.51 52.02 17.93
C PRO A 527 -32.43 52.11 16.85
N ASN A 528 -32.52 53.07 15.93
CA ASN A 528 -31.59 53.19 14.80
C ASN A 528 -30.48 54.22 15.04
N CYS A 529 -30.80 55.35 15.67
CA CYS A 529 -29.82 56.43 15.90
C CYS A 529 -29.54 56.68 17.38
N HIS A 530 -30.18 55.93 18.28
CA HIS A 530 -30.08 56.03 19.74
C HIS A 530 -30.36 57.43 20.31
N ALA A 531 -31.00 58.30 19.52
CA ALA A 531 -31.38 59.62 20.00
C ALA A 531 -32.58 59.51 20.95
N ALA A 532 -32.45 60.07 22.15
CA ALA A 532 -33.53 60.12 23.13
C ALA A 532 -34.76 60.90 22.61
N PHE A 533 -35.94 60.32 22.85
CA PHE A 533 -37.24 60.91 22.58
C PHE A 533 -37.61 61.87 23.72
N SER A 534 -37.16 63.12 23.64
CA SER A 534 -37.57 64.17 24.55
C SER A 534 -39.05 64.57 24.36
N HIS A 535 -39.69 65.08 25.41
CA HIS A 535 -41.08 65.57 25.40
C HIS A 535 -41.30 66.60 24.27
N GLY A 536 -41.87 66.15 23.15
CA GLY A 536 -42.11 66.96 21.95
C GLY A 536 -41.62 66.37 20.62
N LYS A 537 -40.76 65.33 20.63
CA LYS A 537 -40.39 64.59 19.40
C LYS A 537 -41.45 63.54 19.07
N LYS A 538 -41.96 63.55 17.82
CA LYS A 538 -42.98 62.62 17.36
C LYS A 538 -42.41 61.20 17.20
N LYS A 539 -42.95 60.25 17.98
CA LYS A 539 -42.71 58.81 17.88
C LYS A 539 -43.53 58.24 16.71
N VAL A 540 -42.91 57.44 15.83
CA VAL A 540 -43.59 56.91 14.63
C VAL A 540 -43.28 55.43 14.43
N HIS A 541 -44.32 54.61 14.31
CA HIS A 541 -44.18 53.17 14.07
C HIS A 541 -43.80 52.83 12.63
N CYS A 542 -42.87 51.90 12.48
CA CYS A 542 -42.65 51.20 11.22
C CYS A 542 -43.86 50.31 10.89
N ARG A 543 -44.44 50.46 9.69
CA ARG A 543 -45.63 49.69 9.28
C ARG A 543 -45.36 48.22 8.97
N HIS A 544 -44.10 47.78 8.98
CA HIS A 544 -43.70 46.39 8.77
C HIS A 544 -43.24 45.67 10.04
N CYS A 545 -42.38 46.31 10.85
CA CYS A 545 -41.89 45.71 12.10
C CYS A 545 -42.59 46.19 13.38
N GLY A 546 -43.45 47.20 13.32
CA GLY A 546 -44.21 47.67 14.50
C GLY A 546 -43.40 48.42 15.56
N HIS A 547 -42.08 48.57 15.37
CA HIS A 547 -41.20 49.30 16.28
C HIS A 547 -41.27 50.82 16.04
N ILE A 548 -40.99 51.60 17.09
CA ILE A 548 -41.02 53.06 17.07
C ILE A 548 -39.66 53.63 16.65
N PHE A 549 -39.67 54.56 15.69
CA PHE A 549 -38.48 55.29 15.25
C PHE A 549 -38.74 56.80 15.25
N CYS A 550 -37.66 57.58 15.19
CA CYS A 550 -37.78 59.01 14.94
C CYS A 550 -38.14 59.26 13.47
N GLN A 551 -38.77 60.41 13.20
CA GLN A 551 -39.22 60.79 11.86
C GLN A 551 -38.08 60.75 10.81
N THR A 552 -36.85 61.08 11.22
CA THR A 552 -35.67 61.05 10.34
C THR A 552 -35.24 59.64 9.98
N CYS A 553 -35.34 58.68 10.91
CA CYS A 553 -34.99 57.28 10.68
C CYS A 553 -36.10 56.46 10.00
N LEU A 554 -37.31 57.01 9.89
CA LEU A 554 -38.45 56.41 9.18
C LEU A 554 -38.72 57.12 7.85
N SER A 555 -37.67 57.33 7.06
CA SER A 555 -37.68 58.07 5.79
C SER A 555 -38.14 57.24 4.59
N HIS A 556 -38.07 55.91 4.67
CA HIS A 556 -38.33 55.02 3.54
C HIS A 556 -39.82 54.65 3.43
N VAL A 557 -40.32 54.55 2.20
CA VAL A 557 -41.71 54.19 1.88
C VAL A 557 -41.70 52.99 0.93
N VAL A 558 -42.45 51.95 1.27
CA VAL A 558 -42.65 50.78 0.42
C VAL A 558 -44.13 50.62 0.11
N ASN A 559 -44.45 50.21 -1.11
CA ASN A 559 -45.82 49.89 -1.50
C ASN A 559 -46.11 48.43 -1.12
N SER A 560 -47.13 48.22 -0.30
CA SER A 560 -47.44 46.89 0.24
C SER A 560 -48.94 46.60 0.27
N GLY A 561 -49.28 45.31 0.26
CA GLY A 561 -50.64 44.77 0.26
C GLY A 561 -51.32 44.73 -1.13
N PRO A 562 -52.54 44.15 -1.23
CA PRO A 562 -53.22 43.91 -2.51
C PRO A 562 -53.56 45.17 -3.32
N LYS A 563 -53.56 46.34 -2.67
CA LYS A 563 -53.85 47.65 -3.27
C LYS A 563 -52.62 48.55 -3.37
N GLN A 564 -51.40 48.01 -3.20
CA GLN A 564 -50.12 48.73 -3.36
C GLN A 564 -50.06 50.06 -2.61
N ARG A 565 -50.47 50.08 -1.34
CA ARG A 565 -50.55 51.33 -0.55
C ARG A 565 -49.17 51.73 -0.02
N PRO A 566 -48.80 53.03 -0.08
CA PRO A 566 -47.53 53.50 0.44
C PRO A 566 -47.50 53.38 1.97
N SER A 567 -46.50 52.66 2.47
CA SER A 567 -46.31 52.35 3.89
C SER A 567 -44.90 52.75 4.33
N ARG A 568 -44.79 53.57 5.39
CA ARG A 568 -43.49 53.99 5.92
C ARG A 568 -42.83 52.88 6.73
N VAL A 569 -41.56 52.60 6.44
CA VAL A 569 -40.78 51.51 7.05
C VAL A 569 -39.39 52.00 7.44
N CYS A 570 -38.74 51.31 8.40
CA CYS A 570 -37.34 51.58 8.75
C CYS A 570 -36.38 51.05 7.67
N GLY A 571 -35.11 51.50 7.70
CA GLY A 571 -34.10 51.10 6.70
C GLY A 571 -33.89 49.59 6.58
N VAL A 572 -33.87 48.86 7.70
CA VAL A 572 -33.77 47.39 7.71
C VAL A 572 -34.97 46.74 6.99
N CYS A 573 -36.19 47.20 7.29
CA CYS A 573 -37.40 46.68 6.65
C CYS A 573 -37.51 47.06 5.18
N HIS A 574 -36.97 48.21 4.79
CA HIS A 574 -36.88 48.60 3.39
C HIS A 574 -35.98 47.63 2.61
N THR A 575 -34.79 47.31 3.15
CA THR A 575 -33.88 46.35 2.52
C THR A 575 -34.47 44.95 2.41
N LEU A 576 -35.27 44.52 3.39
CA LEU A 576 -35.94 43.21 3.35
C LEU A 576 -37.13 43.15 2.37
N LEU A 577 -37.83 44.27 2.17
CA LEU A 577 -39.05 44.31 1.36
C LEU A 577 -38.80 44.75 -0.09
N VAL A 578 -37.64 45.34 -0.40
CA VAL A 578 -37.28 45.81 -1.74
C VAL A 578 -36.09 44.99 -2.26
N PRO A 579 -36.31 44.04 -3.18
CA PRO A 579 -35.28 43.09 -3.63
C PRO A 579 -34.01 43.71 -4.21
N ASP A 580 -34.11 44.89 -4.83
CA ASP A 580 -33.01 45.55 -5.54
C ASP A 580 -32.18 46.52 -4.67
N THR A 581 -32.35 46.48 -3.34
CA THR A 581 -31.63 47.40 -2.44
C THR A 581 -30.42 46.75 -1.81
N ALA A 582 -29.31 47.50 -1.74
CA ALA A 582 -28.07 47.02 -1.15
C ALA A 582 -28.29 46.55 0.31
N PRO A 583 -27.64 45.45 0.75
CA PRO A 583 -27.79 44.93 2.10
C PRO A 583 -27.49 46.02 3.14
N TYR A 584 -28.31 46.11 4.19
CA TYR A 584 -28.27 47.18 5.19
C TYR A 584 -26.90 47.32 5.89
N PHE A 585 -26.08 46.27 5.85
CA PHE A 585 -24.75 46.19 6.47
C PHE A 585 -23.59 46.41 5.49
N SER A 586 -23.84 46.65 4.20
CA SER A 586 -22.79 46.90 3.21
C SER A 586 -22.40 48.38 3.20
N GLN A 587 -21.67 48.81 4.23
CA GLN A 587 -20.79 49.97 4.05
C GLN A 587 -19.46 49.46 3.51
N GLU A 588 -19.32 49.63 2.19
CA GLU A 588 -18.15 49.44 1.30
C GLU A 588 -18.08 48.14 0.47
N PRO A 589 -17.73 48.24 -0.84
CA PRO A 589 -17.56 47.08 -1.73
C PRO A 589 -16.22 46.38 -1.49
N PRO A 590 -16.12 45.05 -1.71
CA PRO A 590 -14.84 44.35 -1.63
C PRO A 590 -13.91 44.83 -2.75
N HIS A 591 -12.72 45.30 -2.39
CA HIS A 591 -11.63 45.56 -3.33
C HIS A 591 -11.28 44.26 -4.07
N THR A 592 -11.30 44.31 -5.40
CA THR A 592 -10.72 43.27 -6.26
C THR A 592 -9.21 43.28 -6.09
N PRO A 593 -8.56 42.16 -5.78
CA PRO A 593 -7.11 42.06 -5.84
C PRO A 593 -6.66 41.98 -7.31
N ASP A 594 -5.72 42.87 -7.69
CA ASP A 594 -4.92 42.75 -8.91
C ASP A 594 -3.91 41.59 -8.81
#